data_AF-A0AAU0WHQ3-F1
#
_entry.id   AF-A0AAU0WHQ3-F1
#
_cell.length_a   1.000
_cell.length_b   1.000
_cell.length_c   1.000
_cell.angle_alpha   90.00
_cell.angle_beta   90.00
_cell.angle_gamma   90.00
#
_symmetry.space_group_name_H-M   'P 1'
#
loop_
_entity.id
_entity.type
_entity.pdbx_description
1 polymer ?
#
loop_
_entity_poly.entity_id
_entity_poly.type
_entity_poly.pdbx_seq_one_letter_code
_entity_poly.pdbx_strand_id
1 'polypeptide(L)'
;MAAMMLDPLAAARRGFMVVTQDTPGRFASEGEWEPWAYEESDGDDTVRWAAALPGSNDSVGMIGGSCFGNTQWMGALSKPPELKATAPLITWSDPDDGLWTRGGATELGITAPWSLMQGADTLMRRPA
;
A
#
# COMPACT_ATOMS: atom_id res chain seq x y z
N MET A 1 -16.01 4.73 6.39
CA MET A 1 -15.03 3.81 5.77
C MET A 1 -14.70 4.16 4.32
N ALA A 2 -15.64 4.69 3.52
CA ALA A 2 -15.41 5.08 2.11
C ALA A 2 -14.37 6.21 1.87
N ALA A 3 -13.95 6.95 2.91
CA ALA A 3 -13.03 8.08 2.75
C ALA A 3 -11.53 7.69 2.68
N MET A 4 -11.19 6.43 2.98
CA MET A 4 -9.78 5.98 3.00
C MET A 4 -9.32 5.35 1.68
N MET A 5 -10.24 5.16 0.73
CA MET A 5 -9.98 4.58 -0.59
C MET A 5 -10.75 5.39 -1.65
N LEU A 6 -10.17 5.52 -2.84
CA LEU A 6 -10.85 6.08 -4.00
C LEU A 6 -12.02 5.16 -4.40
N ASP A 7 -13.17 5.73 -4.77
CA ASP A 7 -14.24 4.95 -5.45
C ASP A 7 -13.75 4.60 -6.87
N PRO A 8 -13.45 3.31 -7.15
CA PRO A 8 -12.86 2.91 -8.42
C PRO A 8 -13.83 3.11 -9.58
N LEU A 9 -15.14 2.96 -9.37
CA LEU A 9 -16.14 3.13 -10.41
C LEU A 9 -16.35 4.62 -10.72
N ALA A 10 -16.33 5.48 -9.71
CA ALA A 10 -16.39 6.93 -9.93
C ALA A 10 -15.15 7.46 -10.66
N ALA A 11 -13.97 6.94 -10.33
CA ALA A 11 -12.73 7.29 -11.02
C ALA A 11 -12.71 6.78 -12.48
N ALA A 12 -13.13 5.53 -12.71
CA ALA A 12 -13.26 4.98 -14.06
C ALA A 12 -14.23 5.78 -14.94
N ARG A 13 -15.39 6.18 -14.39
CA ARG A 13 -16.34 7.07 -15.08
C ARG A 13 -15.76 8.44 -15.43
N ARG A 14 -14.70 8.87 -14.74
CA ARG A 14 -13.99 10.13 -15.01
C ARG A 14 -12.78 9.96 -15.94
N GLY A 15 -12.57 8.76 -16.48
CA GLY A 15 -11.51 8.48 -17.46
C GLY A 15 -10.20 7.98 -16.85
N PHE A 16 -10.17 7.59 -15.58
CA PHE A 16 -8.99 6.99 -14.97
C PHE A 16 -8.98 5.46 -15.14
N MET A 17 -7.82 4.90 -15.45
CA MET A 17 -7.55 3.49 -15.19
C MET A 17 -7.29 3.33 -13.69
N VAL A 18 -7.93 2.34 -13.05
CA VAL A 18 -7.78 2.08 -11.62
C VAL A 18 -7.20 0.70 -11.42
N VAL A 19 -6.06 0.63 -10.73
CA VAL A 19 -5.37 -0.59 -10.35
C VAL A 19 -5.47 -0.74 -8.83
N THR A 20 -5.72 -1.96 -8.37
CA THR A 20 -5.58 -2.35 -6.97
C THR A 20 -4.75 -3.62 -6.94
N GLN A 21 -3.74 -3.62 -6.08
CA GLN A 21 -2.72 -4.66 -6.03
C GLN A 21 -2.72 -5.31 -4.65
N ASP A 22 -2.63 -6.64 -4.62
CA ASP A 22 -2.30 -7.38 -3.42
C ASP A 22 -0.78 -7.36 -3.23
N THR A 23 -0.30 -7.04 -2.03
CA THR A 23 1.15 -7.01 -1.75
C THR A 23 1.75 -8.42 -1.80
N PRO A 24 3.07 -8.58 -2.02
CA PRO A 24 3.73 -9.88 -2.05
C PRO A 24 3.34 -10.78 -0.86
N GLY A 25 3.08 -12.06 -1.13
CA GLY A 25 2.65 -13.07 -0.16
C GLY A 25 1.25 -12.87 0.43
N ARG A 26 0.43 -11.98 -0.14
CA ARG A 26 -0.96 -11.74 0.29
C ARG A 26 -1.96 -12.09 -0.80
N PHE A 27 -3.09 -12.65 -0.35
CA PHE A 27 -4.25 -12.97 -1.19
C PHE A 27 -3.87 -13.74 -2.46
N ALA A 28 -3.95 -13.13 -3.64
CA ALA A 28 -3.63 -13.76 -4.91
C ALA A 28 -2.15 -13.56 -5.32
N SER A 29 -1.38 -12.74 -4.62
CA SER A 29 0.03 -12.49 -4.91
C SER A 29 0.91 -13.61 -4.38
N GLU A 30 1.86 -14.03 -5.21
CA GLU A 30 2.91 -14.99 -4.88
C GLU A 30 3.93 -14.38 -3.89
N GLY A 31 4.85 -15.22 -3.39
CA GLY A 31 5.95 -14.81 -2.52
C GLY A 31 5.66 -14.95 -1.03
N GLU A 32 6.56 -14.41 -0.21
CA GLU A 32 6.43 -14.38 1.25
C GLU A 32 6.01 -12.97 1.70
N TRP A 33 5.15 -12.91 2.71
CA TRP A 33 4.72 -11.63 3.25
C TRP A 33 5.64 -11.18 4.39
N GLU A 34 6.35 -10.08 4.16
CA GLU A 34 7.11 -9.35 5.18
C GLU A 34 6.70 -7.88 5.15
N PRO A 35 6.05 -7.35 6.20
CA PRO A 35 5.59 -5.96 6.23
C PRO A 35 6.73 -4.96 6.07
N TRP A 36 6.53 -3.94 5.22
CA TRP A 36 7.45 -2.80 5.01
C TRP A 36 8.82 -3.15 4.41
N ALA A 37 9.04 -4.40 4.01
CA ALA A 37 10.30 -4.86 3.44
C ALA A 37 10.44 -4.59 1.94
N TYR A 38 9.32 -4.54 1.20
CA TYR A 38 9.32 -4.58 -0.27
C TYR A 38 8.57 -3.42 -0.92
N GLU A 39 7.93 -2.56 -0.12
CA GLU A 39 6.99 -1.52 -0.57
C GLU A 39 7.64 -0.45 -1.44
N GLU A 40 8.95 -0.23 -1.29
CA GLU A 40 9.69 0.67 -2.18
C GLU A 40 9.85 0.04 -3.58
N SER A 41 10.47 -1.14 -3.68
CA SER A 41 10.72 -1.80 -4.96
C SER A 41 9.44 -2.22 -5.67
N ASP A 42 8.48 -2.78 -4.92
CA ASP A 42 7.19 -3.21 -5.46
C ASP A 42 6.35 -2.00 -5.93
N GLY A 43 6.49 -0.85 -5.24
CA GLY A 43 5.90 0.41 -5.64
C GLY A 43 6.47 0.95 -6.95
N ASP A 44 7.80 0.94 -7.13
CA ASP A 44 8.45 1.36 -8.38
C ASP A 44 8.03 0.47 -9.56
N ASP A 45 8.13 -0.85 -9.39
CA ASP A 45 7.78 -1.83 -10.42
C ASP A 45 6.30 -1.71 -10.83
N THR A 46 5.39 -1.58 -9.85
CA THR A 46 3.96 -1.44 -10.11
C THR A 46 3.64 -0.13 -10.81
N VAL A 47 4.27 0.99 -10.43
CA VAL A 47 4.08 2.28 -11.10
C VAL A 47 4.52 2.18 -12.56
N ARG A 48 5.70 1.62 -12.84
CA ARG A 48 6.20 1.45 -14.21
C ARG A 48 5.31 0.54 -15.03
N TRP A 49 4.89 -0.58 -14.45
CA TRP A 49 3.96 -1.51 -15.09
C TRP A 49 2.63 -0.83 -15.43
N ALA A 50 2.04 -0.11 -14.48
CA ALA A 50 0.77 0.59 -14.67
C ALA A 50 0.87 1.66 -15.76
N ALA A 51 1.99 2.40 -15.79
CA ALA A 51 2.26 3.38 -16.83
C ALA A 51 2.34 2.76 -18.23
N ALA A 52 2.85 1.53 -18.34
CA ALA A 52 3.01 0.81 -19.61
C ALA A 52 1.74 0.07 -20.09
N LEU A 53 0.64 0.10 -19.34
CA LEU A 53 -0.60 -0.57 -19.74
C LEU A 53 -1.18 0.04 -21.03
N PRO A 54 -1.75 -0.76 -21.95
CA PRO A 54 -2.44 -0.23 -23.12
C PRO A 54 -3.56 0.75 -22.73
N GLY A 55 -3.50 1.97 -23.26
CA GLY A 55 -4.46 3.04 -22.95
C GLY A 55 -4.06 3.96 -21.80
N SER A 56 -2.95 3.68 -21.11
CA SER A 56 -2.31 4.61 -20.18
C SER A 56 -1.76 5.83 -20.92
N ASN A 57 -1.61 6.94 -20.18
CA ASN A 57 -0.99 8.19 -20.64
C ASN A 57 0.36 8.44 -19.94
N ASP A 58 1.04 7.37 -19.52
CA ASP A 58 2.34 7.37 -18.82
C ASP A 58 2.37 8.17 -17.50
N SER A 59 1.19 8.51 -16.95
CA SER A 59 1.04 9.30 -15.74
C SER A 59 0.28 8.53 -14.68
N VAL A 60 0.99 8.13 -13.64
CA VAL A 60 0.44 7.35 -12.53
C VAL A 60 0.25 8.25 -11.30
N GLY A 61 -0.90 8.12 -10.66
CA GLY A 61 -1.18 8.69 -9.36
C GLY A 61 -1.56 7.59 -8.37
N MET A 62 -1.12 7.72 -7.13
CA MET A 62 -1.48 6.79 -6.06
C MET A 62 -2.35 7.48 -5.01
N ILE A 63 -3.27 6.74 -4.40
CA ILE A 63 -4.18 7.22 -3.36
C ILE A 63 -4.60 6.06 -2.47
N GLY A 64 -4.77 6.34 -1.18
CA GLY A 64 -5.13 5.33 -0.20
C GLY A 64 -4.69 5.75 1.20
N GLY A 65 -5.27 5.11 2.21
CA GLY A 65 -4.97 5.41 3.60
C GLY A 65 -4.37 4.28 4.41
N SER A 66 -3.86 4.63 5.60
CA SER A 66 -3.17 3.69 6.49
C SER A 66 -1.99 3.00 5.77
N CYS A 67 -1.95 1.66 5.72
CA CYS A 67 -0.90 0.91 5.03
C CYS A 67 -0.79 1.29 3.54
N PHE A 68 -1.91 1.50 2.85
CA PHE A 68 -1.93 1.99 1.45
C PHE A 68 -1.41 3.43 1.31
N GLY A 69 -1.41 4.21 2.40
CA GLY A 69 -0.75 5.51 2.44
C GLY A 69 0.77 5.36 2.54
N ASN A 70 1.25 4.41 3.32
CA ASN A 70 2.69 4.20 3.53
C ASN A 70 3.36 3.64 2.26
N THR A 71 2.70 2.74 1.53
CA THR A 71 3.20 2.25 0.24
C THR A 71 3.46 3.37 -0.77
N GLN A 72 2.68 4.46 -0.71
CA GLN A 72 2.90 5.64 -1.56
C GLN A 72 4.15 6.41 -1.16
N TRP A 73 4.44 6.52 0.14
CA TRP A 73 5.69 7.11 0.59
C TRP A 73 6.88 6.28 0.14
N MET A 74 6.82 4.97 0.34
CA MET A 74 7.91 4.05 -0.01
C MET A 74 8.14 4.01 -1.53
N GLY A 75 7.11 3.82 -2.35
CA GLY A 75 7.26 3.82 -3.81
C GLY A 75 7.76 5.18 -4.36
N ALA A 76 7.42 6.30 -3.72
CA ALA A 76 7.94 7.61 -4.10
C ALA A 76 9.45 7.79 -3.84
N LEU A 77 10.05 7.02 -2.92
CA LEU A 77 11.50 7.08 -2.63
C LEU A 77 12.35 6.63 -3.84
N SER A 78 11.85 5.67 -4.61
CA SER A 78 12.48 5.23 -5.87
C SER A 78 12.38 6.25 -7.01
N LYS A 79 11.54 7.28 -6.85
CA LYS A 79 11.34 8.38 -7.81
C LYS A 79 11.06 7.90 -9.25
N PRO A 80 10.12 6.96 -9.47
CA PRO A 80 9.71 6.60 -10.82
C PRO A 80 9.23 7.85 -11.58
N PRO A 81 9.78 8.15 -12.78
CA PRO A 81 9.41 9.34 -13.52
C PRO A 81 7.93 9.36 -13.91
N GLU A 82 7.26 8.21 -13.97
CA GLU A 82 5.85 8.04 -14.29
C GLU A 82 4.92 8.42 -13.12
N LEU A 83 5.41 8.40 -11.87
CA LEU A 83 4.63 8.80 -10.69
C LEU A 83 4.52 10.34 -10.62
N LYS A 84 3.31 10.86 -10.86
CA LYS A 84 3.05 12.30 -10.91
C LYS A 84 2.45 12.86 -9.62
N ALA A 85 1.78 12.01 -8.84
CA ALA A 85 1.12 12.43 -7.60
C ALA A 85 0.93 11.25 -6.63
N THR A 86 1.03 11.56 -5.34
CA THR A 86 0.58 10.71 -4.25
C THR A 86 -0.44 11.47 -3.40
N ALA A 87 -1.43 10.75 -2.87
CA ALA A 87 -2.43 11.27 -1.95
C ALA A 87 -2.56 10.31 -0.76
N PRO A 88 -1.53 10.24 0.12
CA PRO A 88 -1.55 9.38 1.29
C PRO A 88 -2.49 9.95 2.37
N LEU A 89 -3.39 9.11 2.89
CA LEU A 89 -4.41 9.51 3.85
C LEU A 89 -4.18 8.83 5.20
N ILE A 90 -4.08 9.57 6.31
CA ILE A 90 -4.04 9.01 7.68
C ILE A 90 -3.02 7.85 7.75
N THR A 91 -1.76 8.16 7.44
CA THR A 91 -0.63 7.24 7.45
C THR A 91 0.53 7.85 8.25
N TRP A 92 1.64 7.13 8.35
CA TRP A 92 2.81 7.54 9.13
C TRP A 92 4.01 7.82 8.22
N SER A 93 4.82 8.79 8.62
CA SER A 93 6.16 9.05 8.06
C SER A 93 7.26 8.47 8.94
N ASP A 94 7.02 8.40 10.25
CA ASP A 94 7.90 7.80 11.25
C ASP A 94 7.06 6.78 12.04
N PRO A 95 7.38 5.48 11.96
CA PRO A 95 6.61 4.48 12.67
C PRO A 95 6.84 4.49 14.19
N ASP A 96 7.89 5.15 14.69
CA ASP A 96 8.19 5.30 16.12
C ASP A 96 7.52 6.53 16.78
N ASP A 97 6.70 7.25 16.01
CA ASP A 97 5.86 8.35 16.49
C ASP A 97 4.36 8.01 16.40
N GLY A 98 3.97 6.93 17.08
CA GLY A 98 2.58 6.58 17.33
C GLY A 98 2.00 5.44 16.50
N LEU A 99 2.82 4.69 15.74
CA LEU A 99 2.40 3.44 15.09
C LEU A 99 2.89 2.20 15.85
N TRP A 100 4.22 2.00 15.96
CA TRP A 100 4.82 0.90 16.72
C TRP A 100 5.13 1.32 18.14
N THR A 101 5.74 2.49 18.26
CA THR A 101 6.14 3.05 19.55
C THR A 101 5.76 4.52 19.61
N ARG A 102 5.74 5.08 20.83
CA ARG A 102 5.69 6.52 21.08
C ARG A 102 6.56 6.81 22.29
N GLY A 103 7.62 7.60 22.10
CA GLY A 103 8.56 7.93 23.17
C GLY A 103 9.22 6.70 23.82
N GLY A 104 9.47 5.64 23.05
CA GLY A 104 10.07 4.39 23.52
C GLY A 104 9.10 3.39 24.17
N ALA A 105 7.81 3.72 24.31
CA ALA A 105 6.78 2.79 24.75
C ALA A 105 6.06 2.18 23.54
N THR A 106 5.81 0.87 23.55
CA THR A 106 5.08 0.18 22.48
C THR A 106 3.59 0.57 22.46
N GLU A 107 3.07 0.90 21.28
CA GLU A 107 1.66 1.25 21.02
C GLU A 107 0.77 -0.02 20.97
N LEU A 108 0.66 -0.74 22.08
CA LEU A 108 -0.05 -2.02 22.15
C LEU A 108 -1.50 -1.96 21.62
N GLY A 109 -2.16 -0.81 21.76
CA GLY A 109 -3.54 -0.62 21.29
C GLY A 109 -3.70 -0.74 19.77
N ILE A 110 -2.64 -0.50 19.01
CA ILE A 110 -2.63 -0.65 17.54
C ILE A 110 -1.89 -1.94 17.16
N THR A 111 -0.71 -2.15 17.72
CA THR A 111 0.22 -3.19 17.29
C THR A 111 -0.28 -4.59 17.61
N ALA A 112 -0.89 -4.81 18.78
CA ALA A 112 -1.39 -6.13 19.18
C ALA A 112 -2.57 -6.62 18.33
N PRO A 113 -3.69 -5.85 18.18
CA PRO A 113 -4.80 -6.32 17.36
C PRO A 113 -4.42 -6.46 15.89
N TRP A 114 -3.59 -5.56 15.34
CA TRP A 114 -3.11 -5.70 13.97
C TRP A 114 -2.28 -6.97 13.79
N SER A 115 -1.30 -7.23 14.68
CA SER A 115 -0.47 -8.44 14.61
C SER A 115 -1.29 -9.73 14.71
N LEU A 116 -2.28 -9.77 15.61
CA LEU A 116 -3.17 -10.93 15.75
C LEU A 116 -4.01 -11.15 14.49
N MET A 117 -4.56 -10.09 13.90
CA MET A 117 -5.33 -10.16 12.66
C MET A 117 -4.48 -10.67 11.50
N GLN A 118 -3.27 -10.11 11.32
CA GLN A 118 -2.37 -10.51 10.25
C GLN A 118 -1.85 -11.94 10.44
N GLY A 119 -1.51 -12.32 11.68
CA GLY A 119 -1.06 -13.67 12.01
C GLY A 119 -2.14 -14.72 11.76
N ALA A 120 -3.40 -14.42 12.13
CA ALA A 120 -4.52 -15.30 11.84
C ALA A 120 -4.74 -15.46 10.32
N ASP A 121 -4.72 -14.36 9.55
CA ASP A 121 -4.83 -14.41 8.09
C ASP A 121 -3.70 -15.24 7.45
N THR A 122 -2.46 -15.02 7.87
CA THR A 122 -1.29 -15.77 7.37
C THR A 122 -1.43 -17.27 7.68
N LEU A 123 -1.86 -17.65 8.88
CA LEU A 123 -2.06 -19.05 9.26
C LEU A 123 -3.16 -19.73 8.44
N MET A 124 -4.27 -19.03 8.14
CA MET A 124 -5.37 -19.57 7.34
C MET A 124 -4.99 -19.83 5.88
N ARG A 125 -3.93 -19.19 5.39
CA ARG A 125 -3.48 -19.28 3.99
C ARG A 125 -2.32 -20.25 3.78
N ARG A 126 -1.76 -20.83 4.85
CA ARG A 126 -0.68 -21.81 4.73
C ARG A 126 -1.21 -23.09 4.09
N PRO A 127 -0.54 -23.64 3.07
CA PRO A 127 -0.88 -24.97 2.57
C PRO A 127 -0.72 -26.00 3.70
N ALA A 128 -1.67 -26.94 3.77
CA ALA A 128 -1.69 -28.03 4.75
C ALA A 128 -0.56 -29.04 4.53
#